data_AF-A0A4P5QSV7-F1
#
_entry.id   AF-A0A4P5QSV7-F1
#
_cell.length_a   1.000
_cell.length_b   1.000
_cell.length_c   1.000
_cell.angle_alpha   90.00
_cell.angle_beta   90.00
_cell.angle_gamma   90.00
#
_symmetry.space_group_name_H-M   'P 1'
#
loop_
_entity.id
_entity.type
_entity.pdbx_description
1 polymer ?
#
loop_
_entity_poly.entity_id
_entity_poly.type
_entity_poly.pdbx_seq_one_letter_code
_entity_poly.pdbx_strand_id
1 'polypeptide(L)'
;MDPALAPLQVFRIGDIGIGTSPCETFAEMGLDFKKRSPFAHSFMIELNHAYMGYLPTPRHFELGGYETWAGTNSLEPQASVKMPDALLEMAAGLAPKTK
;
A
#
# COMPACT_ATOMS: atom_id res chain seq x y z
N MET A 1 -0.15 -16.61 -18.71
CA MET A 1 0.76 -16.27 -17.59
C MET A 1 -0.14 -15.79 -16.48
N ASP A 2 -0.17 -16.48 -15.35
CA ASP A 2 -0.93 -16.02 -14.21
C ASP A 2 -0.26 -14.75 -13.63
N PRO A 3 -1.03 -13.77 -13.13
CA PRO A 3 -0.46 -12.58 -12.52
C PRO A 3 0.38 -12.96 -11.30
N ALA A 4 1.52 -12.29 -11.13
CA ALA A 4 2.37 -12.47 -9.95
C ALA A 4 1.61 -12.07 -8.67
N LEU A 5 1.82 -12.84 -7.59
CA LEU A 5 1.28 -12.50 -6.27
C LEU A 5 2.15 -11.41 -5.63
N ALA A 6 1.51 -10.45 -4.94
CA ALA A 6 2.17 -9.41 -4.15
C ALA A 6 1.86 -9.60 -2.66
N PRO A 7 2.87 -9.67 -1.78
CA PRO A 7 2.63 -9.83 -0.35
C PRO A 7 2.12 -8.52 0.27
N LEU A 8 1.00 -8.60 0.97
CA LEU A 8 0.43 -7.50 1.74
C LEU A 8 0.17 -7.97 3.17
N GLN A 9 0.40 -7.09 4.14
CA GLN A 9 0.16 -7.39 5.55
C GLN A 9 -0.34 -6.14 6.27
N VAL A 10 -1.29 -6.36 7.19
CA VAL A 10 -1.63 -5.41 8.23
C VAL A 10 -1.51 -6.12 9.57
N PHE A 11 -0.96 -5.44 10.56
CA PHE A 11 -1.04 -5.90 11.95
C PHE A 11 -1.32 -4.73 12.88
N ARG A 12 -1.82 -5.07 14.07
CA ARG A 12 -2.26 -4.10 15.07
C ARG A 12 -1.50 -4.33 16.37
N ILE A 13 -1.05 -3.24 16.98
CA ILE A 13 -0.50 -3.22 18.34
C ILE A 13 -1.31 -2.21 19.15
N GLY A 14 -2.15 -2.69 20.07
CA GLY A 14 -3.05 -1.81 20.82
C GLY A 14 -4.02 -1.09 19.87
N ASP A 15 -4.02 0.24 19.91
CA ASP A 15 -4.80 1.12 19.04
C ASP A 15 -4.06 1.57 17.77
N ILE A 16 -2.83 1.08 17.54
CA ILE A 16 -1.99 1.40 16.38
C ILE A 16 -2.16 0.34 15.29
N GLY A 17 -2.57 0.77 14.10
CA GLY A 17 -2.58 -0.04 12.88
C GLY A 17 -1.34 0.18 12.01
N ILE A 18 -0.69 -0.92 11.61
CA ILE A 18 0.52 -0.88 10.80
C ILE A 18 0.24 -1.64 9.51
N GLY A 19 0.17 -0.92 8.39
CA GLY A 19 0.10 -1.49 7.05
C GLY A 19 1.49 -1.65 6.45
N THR A 20 1.66 -2.58 5.51
CA THR A 20 2.94 -2.78 4.82
C THR A 20 2.80 -2.79 3.31
N SER A 21 3.87 -2.38 2.61
CA SER A 21 3.95 -2.40 1.14
C SER A 21 5.25 -3.05 0.68
N PRO A 22 5.22 -3.89 -0.37
CA PRO A 22 6.42 -4.45 -0.99
C PRO A 22 7.12 -3.48 -1.97
N CYS A 23 6.62 -2.25 -2.08
CA CYS A 23 7.07 -1.25 -3.06
C CYS A 23 7.61 0.01 -2.36
N GLU A 24 8.41 0.80 -3.08
CA GLU A 24 8.76 2.19 -2.73
C GLU A 24 7.52 3.07 -2.98
N THR A 25 7.02 3.75 -1.94
CA THR A 25 5.72 4.44 -2.00
C THR A 25 5.85 5.96 -1.93
N PHE A 26 4.86 6.65 -2.49
CA PHE A 26 4.73 8.10 -2.32
C PHE A 26 4.11 8.45 -0.95
N ALA A 27 4.42 9.65 -0.45
CA ALA A 27 3.86 10.14 0.81
C ALA A 27 2.32 10.14 0.84
N GLU A 28 1.68 10.38 -0.32
CA GLU A 28 0.22 10.37 -0.44
C GLU A 28 -0.40 9.01 -0.09
N MET A 29 0.32 7.90 -0.32
CA MET A 29 -0.15 6.56 0.04
C MET A 29 -0.27 6.41 1.56
N GLY A 30 0.77 6.80 2.30
CA GLY A 30 0.76 6.78 3.76
C GLY A 30 -0.26 7.74 4.36
N LEU A 31 -0.51 8.88 3.72
CA LEU A 31 -1.54 9.84 4.11
C LEU A 31 -2.96 9.30 3.86
N ASP A 32 -3.19 8.63 2.73
CA ASP A 32 -4.48 8.00 2.41
C ASP A 32 -4.80 6.87 3.38
N PHE A 33 -3.82 5.99 3.65
CA PHE A 33 -3.97 4.93 4.65
C PHE A 33 -4.32 5.51 6.01
N LYS A 34 -3.60 6.55 6.47
CA LYS A 34 -3.91 7.25 7.73
C LYS A 34 -5.34 7.79 7.77
N LYS A 35 -5.80 8.41 6.68
CA LYS A 35 -7.12 9.01 6.57
C LYS A 35 -8.24 7.97 6.59
N ARG A 36 -8.02 6.81 5.96
CA ARG A 36 -9.04 5.76 5.77
C ARG A 36 -8.97 4.65 6.82
N SER A 37 -7.91 4.61 7.62
CA SER A 37 -7.69 3.57 8.63
C SER A 37 -8.82 3.54 9.68
N PRO A 38 -9.27 2.34 10.11
CA PRO A 38 -10.18 2.22 11.25
C PRO A 38 -9.48 2.42 12.61
N PHE A 39 -8.17 2.62 12.62
CA PHE A 39 -7.37 2.79 13.83
C PHE A 39 -7.14 4.28 14.12
N ALA A 40 -7.17 4.66 15.40
CA ALA A 40 -6.92 6.05 15.83
C ALA A 40 -5.49 6.51 15.47
N HIS A 41 -4.55 5.58 15.48
CA HIS A 41 -3.17 5.79 15.08
C HIS A 41 -2.80 4.79 14.00
N SER A 42 -2.18 5.26 12.91
CA SER A 42 -1.75 4.36 11.85
C SER A 42 -0.58 4.91 11.04
N PHE A 43 0.20 4.01 10.45
CA PHE A 43 1.26 4.33 9.50
C PHE A 43 1.56 3.12 8.61
N MET A 44 2.35 3.35 7.56
CA MET A 44 2.79 2.32 6.64
C MET A 44 4.30 2.08 6.72
N ILE A 45 4.73 0.86 6.46
CA ILE A 45 6.13 0.46 6.27
C ILE A 45 6.29 -0.02 4.83
N GLU A 46 7.18 0.62 4.08
CA GLU A 46 7.53 0.22 2.71
C GLU A 46 8.66 -0.82 2.67
N LEU A 47 8.93 -1.35 1.48
CA LEU A 47 9.97 -2.37 1.23
C LEU A 47 9.88 -3.59 2.16
N ASN A 48 8.66 -4.00 2.46
CA ASN A 48 8.37 -5.07 3.41
C ASN A 48 7.94 -6.34 2.69
N HIS A 49 8.49 -7.48 3.11
CA HIS A 49 8.29 -8.83 2.52
C HIS A 49 8.76 -9.01 1.07
N ALA A 50 8.96 -7.96 0.30
CA ALA A 50 9.52 -8.00 -1.05
C ALA A 50 10.10 -6.64 -1.48
N TYR A 51 10.69 -6.62 -2.67
CA TYR A 51 11.14 -5.43 -3.39
C TYR A 51 10.53 -5.44 -4.81
N MET A 52 9.48 -4.65 -5.02
CA MET A 52 8.72 -4.60 -6.29
C MET A 52 8.87 -3.26 -7.03
N GLY A 53 9.90 -2.48 -6.70
CA GLY A 53 10.17 -1.16 -7.28
C GLY A 53 9.20 -0.09 -6.79
N TYR A 54 9.02 0.97 -7.57
CA TYR A 54 8.13 2.09 -7.23
C TYR A 54 6.65 1.71 -7.38
N LEU A 55 5.78 2.36 -6.60
CA LEU A 55 4.33 2.27 -6.69
C LEU A 55 3.70 3.59 -7.16
N PRO A 56 3.84 3.97 -8.44
CA PRO A 56 3.21 5.17 -9.01
C PRO A 56 1.68 5.07 -8.99
N THR A 57 1.01 6.21 -8.76
CA THR A 57 -0.44 6.35 -8.98
C THR A 57 -0.77 6.34 -10.47
N PRO A 58 -2.01 6.05 -10.89
CA PRO A 58 -2.37 6.06 -12.31
C PRO A 58 -1.99 7.38 -13.01
N ARG A 59 -2.12 8.52 -12.31
CA ARG A 59 -1.74 9.84 -12.82
C ARG A 59 -0.24 9.97 -13.03
N HIS A 60 0.62 9.33 -12.22
CA HIS A 60 2.08 9.44 -12.37
C HIS A 60 2.56 8.79 -13.68
N PHE A 61 1.86 7.78 -14.20
CA PHE A 61 2.15 7.20 -15.52
C PHE A 61 1.99 8.20 -16.66
N GLU A 62 1.00 9.11 -16.59
CA GLU A 62 0.82 10.17 -17.58
C GLU A 62 1.93 11.22 -17.52
N LEU A 63 2.56 11.39 -16.35
CA LEU A 63 3.65 12.34 -16.13
C LEU A 63 5.02 11.79 -16.53
N GLY A 64 5.20 10.46 -16.57
CA GLY A 64 6.40 9.80 -17.08
C GLY A 64 7.65 9.96 -16.21
N GLY A 65 7.47 10.14 -14.89
CA GLY A 65 8.57 10.26 -13.93
C GLY A 65 9.42 8.99 -13.83
N TYR A 66 10.57 9.09 -13.15
CA TYR A 66 11.53 7.98 -12.98
C TYR A 66 10.88 6.73 -12.39
N GLU A 67 9.91 6.92 -11.49
CA GLU A 67 9.10 5.88 -10.86
C GLU A 67 8.26 5.03 -11.84
N THR A 68 8.10 5.44 -13.10
CA THR A 68 7.28 4.74 -14.10
C THR A 68 8.09 4.10 -15.21
N TRP A 69 9.41 4.17 -15.16
CA TRP A 69 10.28 3.64 -16.21
C TRP A 69 10.40 2.13 -16.13
N ALA A 70 10.60 1.50 -17.29
CA ALA A 70 10.94 0.08 -17.34
C ALA A 70 12.25 -0.17 -16.57
N GLY A 71 12.19 -1.04 -15.57
CA GLY A 71 13.31 -1.36 -14.67
C GLY A 71 13.18 -0.78 -13.27
N THR A 72 12.47 0.34 -13.10
CA THR A 72 12.12 0.91 -11.79
C THR A 72 10.70 0.53 -11.37
N ASN A 73 9.84 0.22 -12.35
CA ASN A 73 8.50 -0.28 -12.15
C ASN A 73 8.18 -1.40 -13.15
N SER A 74 7.47 -2.42 -12.66
CA SER A 74 6.97 -3.55 -13.44
C SER A 74 5.50 -3.86 -13.10
N LEU A 75 4.83 -2.93 -12.40
CA LEU A 75 3.47 -3.12 -11.90
C LEU A 75 2.46 -2.62 -12.93
N GLU A 76 1.27 -3.21 -12.92
CA GLU A 76 0.17 -2.69 -13.72
C GLU A 76 -0.32 -1.33 -13.19
N PRO A 77 -0.85 -0.43 -14.05
CA PRO A 77 -1.09 0.98 -13.67
C PRO A 77 -2.05 1.21 -12.49
N GLN A 78 -2.88 0.22 -12.14
CA GLN A 78 -3.84 0.30 -11.04
C GLN A 78 -3.33 -0.33 -9.73
N ALA A 79 -2.07 -0.79 -9.67
CA ALA A 79 -1.52 -1.43 -8.48
C ALA A 79 -1.60 -0.55 -7.23
N SER A 80 -1.36 0.75 -7.40
CA SER A 80 -1.46 1.77 -6.34
C SER A 80 -2.89 2.09 -5.89
N VAL A 81 -3.91 1.56 -6.56
CA VAL A 81 -5.30 1.61 -6.07
C VAL A 81 -5.63 0.29 -5.37
N LYS A 82 -5.28 -0.83 -6.00
CA LYS A 82 -5.60 -2.18 -5.52
C LYS A 82 -4.91 -2.54 -4.21
N MET A 83 -3.61 -2.24 -4.07
CA MET A 83 -2.86 -2.62 -2.87
C MET A 83 -3.37 -1.90 -1.61
N PRO A 84 -3.56 -0.55 -1.60
CA PRO A 84 -4.14 0.13 -0.45
C PRO A 84 -5.56 -0.33 -0.11
N ASP A 85 -6.41 -0.57 -1.10
CA ASP A 85 -7.77 -1.04 -0.85
C ASP A 85 -7.78 -2.40 -0.15
N ALA A 86 -6.93 -3.33 -0.60
CA ALA A 86 -6.75 -4.62 0.05
C ALA A 86 -6.19 -4.48 1.48
N LEU A 87 -5.21 -3.58 1.70
CA LEU A 87 -4.69 -3.30 3.04
C LEU A 87 -5.78 -2.72 3.96
N LEU A 88 -6.63 -1.83 3.46
CA LEU A 88 -7.71 -1.23 4.25
C LEU A 88 -8.83 -2.23 4.56
N GLU A 89 -9.12 -3.16 3.64
CA GLU A 89 -10.01 -4.29 3.92
C GLU A 89 -9.46 -5.18 5.04
N MET A 90 -8.17 -5.54 4.98
CA MET A 90 -7.50 -6.28 6.05
C MET A 90 -7.53 -5.50 7.38
N ALA A 91 -7.30 -4.20 7.34
CA ALA A 91 -7.35 -3.32 8.51
C ALA A 91 -8.75 -3.31 9.15
N ALA A 92 -9.81 -3.27 8.35
CA ALA A 92 -11.20 -3.33 8.83
C ALA A 92 -11.48 -4.65 9.58
N GLY A 93 -10.94 -5.77 9.10
CA GLY A 93 -11.04 -7.07 9.79
C GLY A 93 -10.33 -7.13 11.15
N LEU A 94 -9.39 -6.21 11.40
CA LEU A 94 -8.64 -6.08 12.65
C LEU A 94 -9.16 -4.95 13.55
N ALA A 95 -10.22 -4.25 13.14
CA ALA A 95 -10.77 -3.11 13.87
C ALA A 95 -11.19 -3.52 15.29
N PRO A 96 -11.05 -2.62 16.29
CA PRO A 96 -11.52 -2.89 17.64
C PRO A 96 -13.01 -3.20 17.61
N LYS A 97 -13.42 -4.34 18.16
CA LYS A 97 -14.84 -4.62 18.37
C LYS A 97 -15.35 -3.59 19.40
N THR A 98 -16.35 -2.80 19.00
CA THR A 98 -17.11 -1.99 19.95
C THR A 98 -17.67 -2.94 21.01
N LYS A 99 -17.37 -2.68 22.28
CA LYS A 99 -17.94 -3.45 23.40
C LYS A 99 -19.44 -3.22 23.48
#